data_AF-A0A424LM28-F1
#
_entry.id   AF-A0A424LM28-F1
#
_cell.length_a   1.000
_cell.length_b   1.000
_cell.length_c   1.000
_cell.angle_alpha   90.00
_cell.angle_beta   90.00
_cell.angle_gamma   90.00
#
_symmetry.space_group_name_H-M   'P 1'
#
loop_
_entity.id
_entity.type
_entity.pdbx_description
1 polymer ?
#
loop_
_entity_poly.entity_id
_entity_poly.type
_entity_poly.pdbx_seq_one_letter_code
_entity_poly.pdbx_strand_id
1 'polypeptide(L)' 'MDKIKDLFLNVLKDYPIASGMFMLVLGILWLLKQLGKRESFRMKDHGLGSWGAMVNTWAIIFILIIWGLILILRDVI' A
#
# COMPACT_ATOMS: atom_id res chain seq x y z
N MET A 1 -6.47 -17.16 -15.02
CA MET A 1 -5.76 -16.21 -14.12
C MET A 1 -5.32 -14.96 -14.88
N ASP A 2 -4.99 -15.08 -16.17
CA ASP A 2 -4.56 -13.95 -17.01
C ASP A 2 -5.66 -12.91 -17.23
N LYS A 3 -6.91 -13.35 -17.48
CA LYS A 3 -8.05 -12.44 -17.65
C LYS A 3 -8.25 -11.44 -16.50
N ILE A 4 -8.02 -11.83 -15.25
CA ILE A 4 -8.18 -10.94 -14.08
C ILE A 4 -7.04 -9.92 -14.03
N LYS A 5 -5.82 -10.35 -14.33
CA LYS A 5 -4.65 -9.47 -14.42
C LYS A 5 -4.84 -8.44 -15.54
N ASP A 6 -5.29 -8.88 -16.70
CA ASP A 6 -5.52 -8.00 -17.85
C ASP A 6 -6.61 -6.97 -17.55
N LEU A 7 -7.70 -7.38 -16.90
CA LEU A 7 -8.79 -6.48 -16.52
C LEU A 7 -8.31 -5.45 -15.48
N PHE A 8 -7.51 -5.88 -14.51
CA PHE A 8 -6.91 -4.99 -13.51
C PHE A 8 -5.93 -3.99 -14.14
N LEU A 9 -5.05 -4.46 -15.04
CA LEU A 9 -4.09 -3.62 -15.75
C LEU A 9 -4.77 -2.63 -16.69
N ASN A 10 -5.87 -3.02 -17.34
CA ASN A 10 -6.65 -2.13 -18.18
C ASN A 10 -7.32 -1.05 -17.36
N VAL A 11 -7.94 -1.38 -16.22
CA VAL A 11 -8.52 -0.37 -15.30
C VAL A 11 -7.47 0.63 -14.80
N LEU A 12 -6.25 0.14 -14.50
CA LEU A 12 -5.12 0.99 -14.11
C LEU A 12 -4.64 1.93 -15.23
N LYS A 13 -4.75 1.49 -16.48
CA LYS A 13 -4.39 2.29 -17.66
C LYS A 13 -5.48 3.28 -18.05
N ASP A 14 -6.74 2.87 -17.99
CA ASP A 14 -7.87 3.66 -18.48
C ASP A 14 -8.30 4.73 -17.45
N TYR A 15 -8.05 4.49 -16.16
CA TYR A 15 -8.38 5.41 -15.07
C TYR A 15 -7.21 5.58 -14.08
N PRO A 16 -6.07 6.16 -14.51
CA PRO A 16 -4.86 6.28 -13.70
C PRO A 16 -5.07 7.14 -12.44
N ILE A 17 -5.84 8.23 -12.55
CA ILE A 17 -6.15 9.11 -11.40
C ILE A 17 -7.04 8.40 -10.38
N ALA A 18 -8.13 7.76 -10.82
CA ALA A 18 -9.06 7.07 -9.92
C ALA A 18 -8.41 5.85 -9.25
N SER A 19 -7.63 5.07 -10.01
CA SER A 19 -6.88 3.92 -9.49
C SER A 19 -5.76 4.36 -8.53
N GLY A 20 -5.05 5.44 -8.84
CA GLY A 20 -4.05 6.04 -7.96
C GLY A 20 -4.66 6.57 -6.65
N MET A 21 -5.79 7.28 -6.70
CA MET A 21 -6.51 7.72 -5.51
C MET A 21 -6.97 6.54 -4.66
N PHE A 22 -7.48 5.48 -5.29
CA PHE A 22 -7.88 4.26 -4.59
C PHE A 22 -6.70 3.59 -3.87
N MET A 23 -5.53 3.49 -4.53
CA MET A 23 -4.30 2.99 -3.92
C MET A 23 -3.84 3.86 -2.74
N LEU A 24 -3.96 5.19 -2.83
CA LEU A 24 -3.65 6.11 -1.73
C LEU A 24 -4.57 5.90 -0.54
N VAL A 25 -5.88 5.85 -0.77
CA VAL A 25 -6.86 5.63 0.31
C VAL A 25 -6.60 4.30 0.99
N LEU A 26 -6.35 3.23 0.23
CA LEU A 26 -5.99 1.92 0.79
C LEU A 26 -4.70 1.99 1.61
N GLY A 27 -3.66 2.64 1.09
CA GLY A 27 -2.39 2.83 1.80
C GLY A 27 -2.57 3.58 3.12
N ILE A 28 -3.33 4.68 3.11
CA ILE A 28 -3.64 5.48 4.31
C ILE A 28 -4.47 4.68 5.32
N LEU A 29 -5.50 3.94 4.87
CA LEU A 29 -6.30 3.09 5.76
C LEU A 29 -5.47 2.01 6.43
N TRP A 30 -4.54 1.41 5.69
CA TRP A 30 -3.59 0.43 6.23
C TRP A 30 -2.62 1.07 7.23
N LEU A 31 -2.13 2.28 6.93
CA LEU A 31 -1.28 3.06 7.82
C LEU A 31 -2.01 3.39 9.13
N LEU A 32 -3.27 3.82 9.06
CA LEU A 32 -4.11 4.09 10.23
C LEU A 32 -4.38 2.82 11.04
N LYS A 33 -4.67 1.69 10.38
CA LYS A 33 -4.83 0.39 11.04
C LYS A 33 -3.55 -0.04 11.75
N GLN A 34 -2.39 0.17 11.13
CA GLN A 34 -1.09 -0.18 11.70
C GLN A 34 -0.72 0.74 12.87
N LEU A 35 -1.02 2.04 12.79
CA LEU A 35 -0.90 3.01 13.90
C LEU A 35 -1.82 2.65 15.08
N GLY A 36 -3.04 2.21 14.79
CA GLY A 36 -4.02 1.80 15.80
C GLY A 36 -3.62 0.55 16.58
N LYS A 37 -2.72 -0.27 16.04
CA LYS A 37 -2.12 -1.39 16.79
C LYS A 37 -1.12 -0.86 17.83
N ARG A 38 -1.63 -0.47 19.00
CA ARG A 38 -0.81 -0.12 20.18
C ARG A 38 0.21 -1.20 20.58
N GLU A 39 -0.02 -2.46 20.21
CA GLU A 39 0.91 -3.57 20.47
C GLU A 39 2.05 -3.69 19.46
N SER A 40 1.95 -3.10 18.26
CA SER A 40 3.03 -3.17 17.26
C SER A 40 4.33 -2.54 17.77
N PHE A 41 4.23 -1.48 18.58
CA PHE A 41 5.38 -0.81 19.18
C PHE A 41 5.79 -1.41 20.53
N ARG A 42 4.90 -2.14 21.21
CA ARG A 42 5.19 -2.78 22.50
C ARG A 42 5.92 -4.12 22.37
N MET A 43 6.14 -4.63 21.14
CA MET A 43 6.99 -5.79 20.81
C MET A 43 7.06 -6.80 21.96
N LYS A 44 5.90 -7.35 22.33
CA LYS A 44 5.79 -8.28 23.47
C LYS A 44 6.53 -9.59 23.18
N ASP A 45 6.78 -9.87 21.90
CA ASP A 45 7.58 -10.98 21.40
C ASP A 45 8.89 -10.45 20.78
N HIS A 46 9.99 -10.58 21.52
CA HIS A 46 11.35 -10.15 21.15
C HIS A 46 12.01 -11.04 20.08
N GLY A 47 11.25 -11.54 19.10
CA GLY A 47 11.79 -12.34 18.00
C GLY A 47 12.33 -11.44 16.89
N LEU A 48 13.53 -11.72 16.37
CA LEU A 48 14.10 -11.03 15.19
C LEU A 48 13.13 -11.01 13.99
N GLY A 49 12.28 -12.03 13.85
CA GLY A 49 11.24 -12.09 12.82
C GLY A 49 10.08 -11.10 13.03
N SER A 50 9.75 -10.74 14.27
CA SER A 50 8.70 -9.76 14.61
C SER A 50 9.09 -8.36 14.16
N TRP A 51 10.35 -7.98 14.39
CA TRP A 51 10.89 -6.70 13.94
C TRP A 51 10.94 -6.58 12.42
N GLY A 52 11.44 -7.63 11.73
CA GLY A 52 11.46 -7.68 10.27
C GLY A 52 10.06 -7.60 9.65
N ALA A 53 9.08 -8.30 10.22
CA ALA A 53 7.69 -8.25 9.76
C ALA A 53 7.06 -6.86 9.96
N MET A 54 7.38 -6.18 11.07
CA MET A 54 6.92 -4.81 11.31
C MET A 54 7.50 -3.88 10.24
N VAL A 55 8.83 -3.83 10.08
CA VAL A 55 9.49 -2.96 9.09
C VAL A 55 8.97 -3.25 7.67
N ASN A 56 8.81 -4.52 7.31
CA ASN A 56 8.29 -4.90 6.00
C ASN A 56 6.84 -4.44 5.79
N THR A 57 5.99 -4.52 6.83
CA THR A 57 4.61 -4.02 6.75
C THR A 57 4.58 -2.50 6.49
N TRP A 58 5.42 -1.74 7.20
CA TRP A 58 5.55 -0.30 6.98
C TRP A 58 6.11 0.02 5.59
N ALA A 59 7.12 -0.72 5.13
CA ALA A 59 7.71 -0.55 3.80
C ALA A 59 6.68 -0.79 2.68
N ILE A 60 5.85 -1.85 2.79
CA ILE A 60 4.79 -2.14 1.83
C ILE A 60 3.75 -1.01 1.80
N ILE A 61 3.37 -0.47 2.95
CA ILE A 61 2.45 0.67 3.05
C ILE A 61 3.01 1.88 2.30
N PHE A 62 4.28 2.22 2.54
CA PHE A 62 4.91 3.34 1.85
C PHE A 62 5.05 3.11 0.35
N ILE A 63 5.40 1.90 -0.09
CA ILE A 63 5.46 1.55 -1.51
C ILE A 63 4.09 1.72 -2.16
N LEU A 64 3.02 1.27 -1.53
CA LEU A 64 1.63 1.44 -2.00
C LEU A 64 1.26 2.92 -2.19
N ILE A 65 1.61 3.76 -1.21
CA ILE A 65 1.34 5.21 -1.27
C ILE A 65 2.16 5.86 -2.38
N ILE A 66 3.46 5.54 -2.48
CA ILE A 66 4.35 6.08 -3.51
C ILE A 66 3.87 5.66 -4.91
N TRP A 67 3.48 4.40 -5.09
CA TRP A 67 2.90 3.92 -6.35
C TRP A 67 1.59 4.63 -6.71
N GLY A 68 0.69 4.81 -5.73
CA GLY A 68 -0.53 5.59 -5.93
C GLY A 68 -0.24 7.02 -6.38
N LEU A 69 0.75 7.68 -5.76
CA LEU A 69 1.20 9.02 -6.17
C LEU A 69 1.78 9.02 -7.59
N ILE A 70 2.65 8.06 -7.92
CA ILE A 70 3.26 7.96 -9.26
C ILE A 70 2.19 7.78 -10.34
N LEU A 71 1.16 6.98 -10.09
CA LEU A 71 0.06 6.78 -11.05
C LEU A 71 -0.73 8.06 -11.31
N ILE A 72 -0.98 8.86 -10.28
CA ILE A 72 -1.62 10.16 -10.43
C ILE A 72 -0.70 11.13 -11.17
N LEU A 73 0.57 11.21 -10.76
CA LEU A 73 1.54 12.15 -11.35
C LEU A 73 1.85 11.84 -12.81
N ARG A 74 1.85 10.56 -13.21
CA ARG A 74 2.07 10.13 -14.60
C ARG A 74 1.00 10.63 -15.58
N ASP A 75 -0.22 10.86 -15.10
CA ASP A 75 -1.33 11.31 -15.94
C ASP A 75 -1.49 12.85 -15.91
N VAL A 76 -0.96 13.49 -14.86
CA VAL A 76 -1.00 14.94 -14.66
C VAL A 76 0.18 15.67 -15.33
N ILE A 77 1.33 15.00 -15.50
CA ILE A 77 2.57 15.51 -16.14
C ILE A 77 2.75 14.85 -17.50
#